data_AF-A0A7Y1XWT7-F1
#
_entry.id   AF-A0A7Y1XWT7-F1
#
_cell.length_a   1.000
_cell.length_b   1.000
_cell.length_c   1.000
_cell.angle_alpha   90.00
_cell.angle_beta   90.00
_cell.angle_gamma   90.00
#
_symmetry.space_group_name_H-M   'P 1'
#
loop_
_entity.id
_entity.type
_entity.pdbx_description
1 polymer ?
#
loop_
_entity_poly.entity_id
_entity_poly.type
_entity_poly.pdbx_seq_one_letter_code
_entity_poly.pdbx_strand_id
1 'polypeptide(L)'
;MSFTTAPVRRAGTVHQLPTPFGVGLGLGGAAVLASGLVGVVADGSGYYGEMASLAVVGASAMLGGRLLNRLQQRGRVTRAIGMAMLVAGWVAITLVSLTAFFISGEFAGVSDAVFEAVSATTTTGFTTAEAPENLTYGIRFLRVALQWTTGAGVLMAGLGVLPVAIAGAELVPHSPLEASRRLVRGLWSGTRRIFGL
;
A
#
# COMPACT_ATOMS: atom_id res chain seq x y z
N MET A 1 54.97 7.59 21.50
CA MET A 1 54.04 6.94 20.55
C MET A 1 52.65 7.47 20.83
N SER A 2 52.16 8.45 20.05
CA SER A 2 50.79 8.96 20.21
C SER A 2 49.84 8.10 19.38
N PHE A 3 48.87 7.49 20.05
CA PHE A 3 47.76 6.83 19.37
C PHE A 3 46.84 7.91 18.80
N THR A 4 46.89 8.10 17.49
CA THR A 4 45.92 8.94 16.78
C THR A 4 44.58 8.19 16.79
N THR A 5 43.61 8.68 17.56
CA THR A 5 42.25 8.16 17.56
C THR A 5 41.56 8.66 16.30
N ALA A 6 41.40 7.79 15.30
CA ALA A 6 40.62 8.12 14.11
C ALA A 6 39.18 8.52 14.52
N PRO A 7 38.61 9.58 13.91
CA PRO A 7 37.27 10.04 14.27
C PRO A 7 36.24 8.98 13.89
N VAL A 8 35.44 8.55 14.87
CA VAL A 8 34.26 7.70 14.67
C VAL A 8 33.33 8.43 13.70
N ARG A 9 33.26 7.96 12.45
CA ARG A 9 32.33 8.46 11.44
C ARG A 9 30.91 8.38 12.02
N ARG A 10 30.28 9.55 12.25
CA ARG A 10 28.86 9.63 12.57
C ARG A 10 28.09 8.79 11.56
N ALA A 11 27.35 7.80 12.05
CA ALA A 11 26.41 7.04 11.24
C ALA A 11 25.56 8.04 10.45
N GLY A 12 25.60 7.91 9.12
CA GLY A 12 24.86 8.78 8.22
C GLY A 12 23.39 8.82 8.63
N THR A 13 22.76 9.97 8.42
CA THR A 13 21.35 10.25 8.67
C THR A 13 20.51 9.05 8.21
N VAL A 14 20.06 8.23 9.17
CA VAL A 14 19.17 7.11 8.87
C VAL A 14 17.84 7.75 8.48
N HIS A 15 17.60 7.85 7.17
CA HIS A 15 16.33 8.34 6.65
C HIS A 15 15.19 7.56 7.31
N GLN A 16 14.22 8.29 7.86
CA GLN A 16 12.94 7.73 8.30
C GLN A 16 12.28 7.13 7.06
N LEU A 17 12.40 5.82 6.85
CA LEU A 17 11.63 5.16 5.82
C LEU A 17 10.17 5.10 6.33
N PRO A 18 9.20 5.53 5.53
CA PRO A 18 7.80 5.46 5.92
C PRO A 18 7.44 3.98 6.14
N THR A 19 6.61 3.69 7.14
CA THR A 19 6.28 2.29 7.38
C THR A 19 5.32 1.76 6.33
N PRO A 20 5.46 0.49 5.94
CA PRO A 20 4.52 -0.15 5.03
C PRO A 20 3.06 -0.01 5.50
N PHE A 21 2.83 0.06 6.82
CA PHE A 21 1.51 0.34 7.41
C PHE A 21 0.96 1.73 7.04
N GLY A 22 1.68 2.80 7.39
CA GLY A 22 1.23 4.16 7.09
C GLY A 22 1.18 4.46 5.59
N VAL A 23 2.08 3.85 4.81
CA VAL A 23 2.03 3.89 3.34
C VAL A 23 0.80 3.18 2.81
N GLY A 24 0.50 1.96 3.27
CA GLY A 24 -0.68 1.21 2.84
C GLY A 24 -1.97 1.97 3.13
N LEU A 25 -2.11 2.49 4.35
CA LEU A 25 -3.26 3.30 4.72
C LEU A 25 -3.38 4.59 3.87
N GLY A 26 -2.25 5.20 3.52
CA GLY A 26 -2.19 6.34 2.60
C GLY A 26 -2.60 6.01 1.16
N LEU A 27 -2.14 4.87 0.62
CA LEU A 27 -2.46 4.40 -0.72
C LEU A 27 -3.93 3.97 -0.85
N GLY A 28 -4.43 3.20 0.13
CA GLY A 28 -5.85 2.83 0.19
C GLY A 28 -6.74 4.06 0.29
N GLY A 29 -6.36 5.03 1.15
CA GLY A 29 -7.07 6.31 1.26
C GLY A 29 -7.06 7.11 -0.05
N ALA A 30 -5.94 7.15 -0.76
CA ALA A 30 -5.86 7.83 -2.06
C ALA A 30 -6.75 7.17 -3.12
N ALA A 31 -6.82 5.83 -3.16
CA ALA A 31 -7.70 5.10 -4.08
C ALA A 31 -9.18 5.39 -3.80
N VAL A 32 -9.59 5.37 -2.53
CA VAL A 32 -10.96 5.69 -2.10
C VAL A 32 -11.30 7.17 -2.36
N LEU A 33 -10.36 8.08 -2.12
CA LEU A 33 -10.56 9.50 -2.43
C LEU A 33 -10.76 9.71 -3.93
N ALA A 34 -9.91 9.10 -4.76
CA ALA A 34 -10.04 9.17 -6.20
C ALA A 34 -11.38 8.59 -6.69
N SER A 35 -11.83 7.48 -6.09
CA SER A 35 -13.16 6.92 -6.33
C SER A 35 -14.30 7.89 -6.01
N GLY A 36 -14.29 8.51 -4.83
CA GLY A 36 -15.30 9.51 -4.47
C GLY A 36 -15.31 10.71 -5.43
N LEU A 37 -14.13 11.19 -5.86
CA LEU A 37 -14.02 12.27 -6.84
C LEU A 37 -14.54 11.87 -8.22
N VAL A 38 -14.20 10.66 -8.68
CA VAL A 38 -14.74 10.10 -9.93
C VAL A 38 -16.25 10.01 -9.85
N GLY A 39 -16.79 9.53 -8.73
CA GLY A 39 -18.24 9.43 -8.53
C GLY A 39 -18.93 10.79 -8.52
N VAL A 40 -18.37 11.82 -7.88
CA VAL A 40 -18.95 13.17 -7.93
C VAL A 40 -19.01 13.73 -9.36
N VAL A 41 -18.06 13.37 -10.21
CA VAL A 41 -17.99 13.86 -11.60
C VAL A 41 -18.85 13.01 -12.56
N ALA A 42 -18.85 11.70 -12.38
CA ALA A 42 -19.41 10.74 -13.32
C ALA A 42 -20.79 10.23 -12.91
N ASP A 43 -21.10 10.18 -11.61
CA ASP A 43 -22.39 9.77 -11.10
C ASP A 43 -23.33 10.99 -11.02
N GLY A 44 -24.57 10.80 -11.44
CA GLY A 44 -25.60 11.85 -11.42
C GLY A 44 -25.88 12.38 -10.02
N SER A 45 -26.60 13.50 -9.93
CA SER A 45 -26.80 14.23 -8.66
C SER A 45 -27.48 13.45 -7.53
N GLY A 46 -28.11 12.31 -7.82
CA GLY A 46 -28.70 11.42 -6.82
C GLY A 46 -27.69 10.75 -5.89
N TYR A 47 -26.42 10.63 -6.28
CA TYR A 47 -25.39 9.87 -5.54
C TYR A 47 -24.39 10.76 -4.80
N TYR A 48 -24.57 12.09 -4.79
CA TYR A 48 -23.59 13.01 -4.20
C TYR A 48 -23.31 12.77 -2.71
N GLY A 49 -24.31 12.34 -1.94
CA GLY A 49 -24.12 12.02 -0.52
C GLY A 49 -23.14 10.87 -0.31
N GLU A 50 -23.34 9.77 -1.05
CA GLU A 50 -22.50 8.58 -1.00
C GLU A 50 -21.09 8.89 -1.53
N MET A 51 -20.97 9.57 -2.67
CA MET A 51 -19.66 9.90 -3.25
C MET A 51 -18.86 10.90 -2.40
N ALA A 52 -19.54 11.86 -1.75
CA ALA A 52 -18.90 12.73 -0.78
C ALA A 52 -18.42 11.96 0.46
N SER A 53 -19.21 10.99 0.94
CA SER A 53 -18.81 10.14 2.07
C SER A 53 -17.57 9.30 1.74
N LEU A 54 -17.48 8.76 0.53
CA LEU A 54 -16.28 8.07 0.03
C LEU A 54 -15.08 9.03 -0.01
N ALA A 55 -15.25 10.24 -0.54
CA ALA A 55 -14.17 11.23 -0.56
C ALA A 55 -13.67 11.58 0.86
N VAL A 56 -14.57 11.72 1.83
CA VAL A 56 -14.22 11.97 3.24
C VAL A 56 -13.48 10.78 3.86
N VAL A 57 -13.92 9.54 3.63
CA VAL A 57 -13.23 8.33 4.08
C VAL A 57 -11.83 8.25 3.47
N GLY A 58 -11.71 8.47 2.16
CA GLY A 58 -10.43 8.45 1.47
C GLY A 58 -9.47 9.53 1.98
N ALA A 59 -9.97 10.76 2.15
CA ALA A 59 -9.18 11.88 2.66
C ALA A 59 -8.72 11.64 4.11
N SER A 60 -9.62 11.17 4.98
CA SER A 60 -9.29 10.88 6.38
C SER A 60 -8.28 9.74 6.52
N ALA A 61 -8.43 8.66 5.75
CA ALA A 61 -7.42 7.60 5.67
C ALA A 61 -6.09 8.14 5.14
N MET A 62 -6.08 8.89 4.04
CA MET A 62 -4.84 9.45 3.49
C MET A 62 -4.11 10.36 4.49
N LEU A 63 -4.84 11.21 5.20
CA LEU A 63 -4.31 12.07 6.26
C LEU A 63 -3.82 11.26 7.46
N GLY A 64 -4.57 10.25 7.89
CA GLY A 64 -4.18 9.33 8.96
C GLY A 64 -2.88 8.60 8.64
N GLY A 65 -2.72 8.12 7.41
CA GLY A 65 -1.51 7.43 6.95
C GLY A 65 -0.29 8.36 6.94
N ARG A 66 -0.47 9.60 6.46
CA ARG A 66 0.57 10.64 6.52
C ARG A 66 0.95 11.01 7.95
N LEU A 67 -0.02 11.14 8.84
CA LEU A 67 0.20 11.47 10.24
C LEU A 67 0.94 10.33 10.96
N LEU A 68 0.51 9.09 10.79
CA LEU A 68 1.17 7.91 11.36
C LEU A 68 2.63 7.80 10.91
N ASN A 69 2.90 8.07 9.64
CA ASN A 69 4.28 8.10 9.12
C ASN A 69 5.12 9.21 9.75
N ARG A 70 4.52 10.35 10.15
CA ARG A 70 5.23 11.46 10.82
C ARG A 70 5.48 11.22 12.30
N LEU A 71 4.55 10.54 12.99
CA LEU A 71 4.64 10.27 14.42
C LEU A 71 5.58 9.11 14.76
N GLN A 72 6.20 8.51 13.76
CA GLN A 72 6.88 7.24 13.93
C GLN A 72 8.29 7.38 14.52
N GLN A 73 8.55 6.58 15.55
CA GLN A 73 9.81 6.57 16.29
C GLN A 73 10.85 5.65 15.65
N ARG A 74 12.13 6.00 15.82
CA ARG A 74 13.26 5.25 15.28
C ARG A 74 13.41 3.93 16.05
N GLY A 75 13.21 2.80 15.39
CA GLY A 75 13.38 1.46 15.96
C GLY A 75 14.24 0.56 15.07
N ARG A 76 14.85 -0.47 15.67
CA ARG A 76 15.51 -1.54 14.90
C ARG A 76 14.43 -2.40 14.24
N VAL A 77 14.42 -2.44 12.91
CA VAL A 77 13.54 -3.33 12.15
C VAL A 77 14.21 -4.70 12.02
N THR A 78 13.71 -5.69 12.75
CA THR A 78 14.09 -7.09 12.55
C THR A 78 13.32 -7.68 11.37
N ARG A 79 13.75 -8.85 10.85
CA ARG A 79 13.04 -9.53 9.74
C ARG A 79 11.57 -9.81 10.09
N ALA A 80 11.31 -10.29 11.31
CA ALA A 80 9.94 -10.55 11.78
C ALA A 80 9.09 -9.28 11.82
N ILE A 81 9.64 -8.17 12.34
CA ILE A 81 8.95 -6.88 12.37
C ILE A 81 8.70 -6.36 10.95
N GLY A 82 9.67 -6.49 10.04
CA GLY A 82 9.50 -6.11 8.63
C GLY A 82 8.37 -6.88 7.93
N MET A 83 8.29 -8.20 8.17
CA MET A 83 7.21 -9.04 7.62
C MET A 83 5.85 -8.68 8.22
N ALA A 84 5.79 -8.48 9.54
CA ALA A 84 4.57 -8.05 10.21
C ALA A 84 4.09 -6.68 9.71
N MET A 85 5.01 -5.72 9.50
CA MET A 85 4.69 -4.41 8.95
C MET A 85 4.15 -4.51 7.52
N LEU A 86 4.72 -5.40 6.69
CA LEU A 86 4.23 -5.65 5.34
C LEU A 86 2.78 -6.13 5.36
N VAL A 87 2.48 -7.17 6.14
CA VAL A 87 1.11 -7.70 6.30
C VAL A 87 0.17 -6.62 6.87
N ALA A 88 0.63 -5.85 7.85
CA ALA A 88 -0.18 -4.78 8.42
C ALA A 88 -0.56 -3.71 7.38
N GLY A 89 0.35 -3.35 6.46
CA GLY A 89 0.04 -2.40 5.39
C GLY A 89 -1.03 -2.90 4.43
N TRP A 90 -1.03 -4.20 4.15
CA TRP A 90 -2.06 -4.86 3.35
C TRP A 90 -3.41 -4.88 4.04
N VAL A 91 -3.43 -5.27 5.31
CA VAL A 91 -4.64 -5.22 6.14
C VAL A 91 -5.18 -3.79 6.22
N ALA A 92 -4.32 -2.78 6.33
CA ALA A 92 -4.73 -1.39 6.35
C ALA A 92 -5.46 -0.97 5.06
N ILE A 93 -4.95 -1.37 3.89
CA ILE A 93 -5.63 -1.14 2.60
C ILE A 93 -6.99 -1.82 2.62
N THR A 94 -7.07 -3.10 3.00
CA THR A 94 -8.33 -3.86 3.04
C THR A 94 -9.37 -3.22 3.96
N LEU A 95 -8.98 -2.72 5.13
CA LEU A 95 -9.90 -2.06 6.08
C LEU A 95 -10.46 -0.74 5.53
N VAL A 96 -9.62 0.05 4.85
CA VAL A 96 -10.06 1.28 4.17
C VAL A 96 -11.03 0.95 3.04
N SER A 97 -10.72 -0.08 2.23
CA SER A 97 -11.59 -0.56 1.16
C SER A 97 -12.93 -1.09 1.68
N LEU A 98 -12.93 -1.86 2.77
CA LEU A 98 -14.14 -2.36 3.42
C LEU A 98 -15.03 -1.21 3.86
N THR A 99 -14.46 -0.20 4.49
CA THR A 99 -15.21 0.98 4.92
C THR A 99 -15.87 1.68 3.73
N ALA A 100 -15.15 1.80 2.61
CA ALA A 100 -15.68 2.39 1.38
C ALA A 100 -16.83 1.56 0.77
N PHE A 101 -16.63 0.24 0.58
CA PHE A 101 -17.67 -0.63 0.02
C PHE A 101 -18.89 -0.79 0.93
N PHE A 102 -18.72 -0.69 2.24
CA PHE A 102 -19.85 -0.73 3.17
C PHE A 102 -20.68 0.56 3.12
N ILE A 103 -20.02 1.72 3.08
CA ILE A 103 -20.69 3.02 3.06
C ILE A 103 -21.34 3.30 1.69
N SER A 104 -20.85 2.69 0.61
CA SER A 104 -21.41 2.90 -0.73
C SER A 104 -22.84 2.34 -0.90
N GLY A 105 -23.31 1.45 -0.01
CA GLY A 105 -24.67 0.91 -0.08
C GLY A 105 -24.96 -0.02 -1.26
N GLU A 106 -23.97 -0.28 -2.11
CA GLU A 106 -24.10 -1.09 -3.34
C GLU A 106 -24.16 -2.61 -3.09
N PHE A 107 -23.84 -3.05 -1.86
CA PHE A 107 -23.75 -4.46 -1.49
C PHE A 107 -24.81 -4.79 -0.45
N ALA A 108 -25.43 -5.97 -0.56
CA ALA A 108 -26.58 -6.36 0.26
C ALA A 108 -26.26 -6.48 1.76
N GLY A 109 -24.99 -6.72 2.12
CA GLY A 109 -24.59 -6.84 3.51
C GLY A 109 -23.09 -6.68 3.75
N VAL A 110 -22.71 -6.71 5.04
CA VAL A 110 -21.30 -6.59 5.48
C VAL A 110 -20.45 -7.73 4.91
N SER A 111 -20.98 -8.95 4.80
CA SER A 111 -20.27 -10.09 4.21
C SER A 111 -19.80 -9.81 2.79
N ASP A 112 -20.66 -9.17 2.00
CA ASP A 112 -20.43 -8.90 0.59
C ASP A 112 -19.44 -7.75 0.44
N ALA A 113 -19.55 -6.72 1.28
CA ALA A 113 -18.56 -5.64 1.35
C ALA A 113 -17.18 -6.14 1.79
N VAL A 114 -17.11 -7.09 2.73
CA VAL A 114 -15.86 -7.76 3.14
C VAL A 114 -15.31 -8.59 1.99
N PHE A 115 -16.14 -9.37 1.32
CA PHE A 115 -15.72 -10.17 0.17
C PHE A 115 -15.14 -9.28 -0.93
N GLU A 116 -15.83 -8.18 -1.27
CA GLU A 116 -15.38 -7.24 -2.30
C GLU A 116 -14.06 -6.57 -1.90
N ALA A 117 -13.95 -6.12 -0.64
CA ALA A 117 -12.73 -5.50 -0.12
C ALA A 117 -11.53 -6.44 -0.19
N VAL A 118 -11.71 -7.69 0.25
CA VAL A 118 -10.65 -8.71 0.21
C VAL A 118 -10.30 -9.03 -1.23
N SER A 119 -11.29 -9.37 -2.05
CA SER A 119 -11.09 -9.75 -3.46
C SER A 119 -10.37 -8.68 -4.28
N ALA A 120 -10.76 -7.41 -4.13
CA ALA A 120 -10.13 -6.29 -4.82
C ALA A 120 -8.70 -6.05 -4.31
N THR A 121 -8.47 -6.16 -3.00
CA THR A 121 -7.14 -5.94 -2.41
C THR A 121 -6.20 -7.10 -2.74
N THR A 122 -6.64 -8.35 -2.67
CA THR A 122 -5.81 -9.53 -2.98
C THR A 122 -5.65 -9.78 -4.49
N THR A 123 -6.18 -8.89 -5.32
CA THR A 123 -6.17 -8.98 -6.79
C THR A 123 -6.88 -10.22 -7.35
N THR A 124 -7.79 -10.79 -6.57
CA THR A 124 -8.61 -11.95 -6.97
C THR A 124 -9.61 -11.55 -8.06
N GLY A 125 -10.20 -10.36 -7.96
CA GLY A 125 -11.05 -9.78 -9.01
C GLY A 125 -12.45 -10.38 -9.15
N PHE A 126 -12.89 -11.21 -8.20
CA PHE A 126 -14.27 -11.69 -8.12
C PHE A 126 -15.17 -10.70 -7.38
N THR A 127 -16.48 -10.82 -7.59
CA THR A 127 -17.48 -9.94 -6.99
C THR A 127 -18.74 -10.69 -6.63
N THR A 128 -19.41 -10.22 -5.59
CA THR A 128 -20.76 -10.66 -5.17
C THR A 128 -21.87 -9.84 -5.82
N ALA A 129 -21.54 -8.73 -6.50
CA ALA A 129 -22.53 -7.91 -7.18
C ALA A 129 -23.19 -8.69 -8.35
N GLU A 130 -24.52 -8.76 -8.36
CA GLU A 130 -25.28 -9.48 -9.40
C GLU A 130 -25.10 -8.88 -10.79
N ALA A 131 -25.10 -7.54 -10.88
CA ALA A 131 -24.88 -6.78 -12.10
C ALA A 131 -23.80 -5.71 -11.89
N PRO A 132 -22.50 -6.06 -11.99
CA PRO A 132 -21.38 -5.15 -11.75
C PRO A 132 -21.39 -3.92 -12.67
N GLU A 133 -22.03 -4.04 -13.84
CA GLU A 133 -22.26 -2.98 -14.82
C GLU A 133 -23.37 -1.99 -14.44
N ASN A 134 -24.02 -2.16 -13.29
CA ASN A 134 -25.00 -1.22 -12.75
C ASN A 134 -24.49 -0.46 -11.52
N LEU A 135 -23.35 -0.85 -10.93
CA LEU A 135 -22.72 -0.14 -9.83
C LEU A 135 -22.41 1.32 -10.20
N THR A 136 -22.39 2.24 -9.25
CA THR A 136 -21.90 3.60 -9.47
C THR A 136 -20.48 3.63 -10.09
N TYR A 137 -20.21 4.61 -10.94
CA TYR A 137 -18.91 4.77 -11.59
C TYR A 137 -17.78 4.91 -10.58
N GLY A 138 -18.01 5.61 -9.47
CA GLY A 138 -17.07 5.70 -8.36
C GLY A 138 -16.64 4.31 -7.84
N ILE A 139 -17.59 3.40 -7.66
CA ILE A 139 -17.33 2.06 -7.12
C ILE A 139 -16.67 1.14 -8.14
N ARG A 140 -17.08 1.19 -9.42
CA ARG A 140 -16.37 0.46 -10.49
C ARG A 140 -14.91 0.89 -10.58
N PHE A 141 -14.66 2.20 -10.51
CA PHE A 141 -13.31 2.74 -10.49
C PHE A 141 -12.53 2.25 -9.27
N LEU A 142 -13.14 2.26 -8.08
CA LEU A 142 -12.50 1.82 -6.84
C LEU A 142 -11.97 0.39 -6.95
N ARG A 143 -12.79 -0.53 -7.48
CA ARG A 143 -12.42 -1.94 -7.63
C ARG A 143 -11.15 -2.10 -8.46
N VAL A 144 -11.09 -1.45 -9.62
CA VAL A 144 -9.92 -1.47 -10.50
C VAL A 144 -8.72 -0.77 -9.86
N ALA A 145 -8.94 0.37 -9.19
CA ALA A 145 -7.89 1.14 -8.53
C ALA A 145 -7.22 0.35 -7.39
N LEU A 146 -7.99 -0.41 -6.61
CA LEU A 146 -7.48 -1.25 -5.52
C LEU A 146 -6.66 -2.44 -6.05
N GLN A 147 -7.14 -3.07 -7.12
CA GLN A 147 -6.42 -4.17 -7.77
C GLN A 147 -5.10 -3.69 -8.37
N TRP A 148 -5.08 -2.49 -8.95
CA TRP A 148 -3.86 -1.90 -9.49
C TRP A 148 -2.88 -1.48 -8.38
N THR A 149 -3.37 -0.78 -7.36
CA THR A 149 -2.58 -0.31 -6.21
C THR A 149 -1.91 -1.50 -5.50
N THR A 150 -2.68 -2.56 -5.27
CA THR A 150 -2.17 -3.73 -4.54
C THR A 150 -1.34 -4.64 -5.44
N GLY A 151 -1.72 -4.80 -6.71
CA GLY A 151 -0.94 -5.57 -7.69
C GLY A 151 0.47 -5.02 -7.89
N ALA A 152 0.62 -3.70 -7.98
CA ALA A 152 1.94 -3.06 -7.98
C ALA A 152 2.71 -3.36 -6.68
N GLY A 153 2.03 -3.34 -5.53
CA GLY A 153 2.59 -3.70 -4.22
C GLY A 153 3.12 -5.15 -4.16
N VAL A 154 2.36 -6.13 -4.66
CA VAL A 154 2.78 -7.54 -4.76
C VAL A 154 4.01 -7.67 -5.64
N LEU A 155 3.99 -7.08 -6.84
CA LEU A 155 5.09 -7.18 -7.78
C LEU A 155 6.38 -6.66 -7.16
N MET A 156 6.32 -5.52 -6.47
CA MET A 156 7.47 -4.93 -5.78
C MET A 156 7.95 -5.79 -4.61
N ALA A 157 7.04 -6.35 -3.81
CA ALA A 157 7.38 -7.28 -2.74
C ALA A 157 8.02 -8.56 -3.28
N GLY A 158 7.45 -9.12 -4.36
CA GLY A 158 7.95 -10.27 -5.08
C GLY A 158 9.37 -10.04 -5.57
N LEU A 159 9.63 -8.97 -6.33
CA LEU A 159 10.97 -8.61 -6.80
C LEU A 159 12.00 -8.39 -5.67
N GLY A 160 11.53 -8.03 -4.46
CA GLY A 160 12.40 -7.85 -3.30
C GLY A 160 12.72 -9.15 -2.58
N VAL A 161 11.78 -10.09 -2.55
CA VAL A 161 11.90 -11.38 -1.85
C VAL A 161 12.50 -12.46 -2.74
N LEU A 162 12.17 -12.49 -4.05
CA LEU A 162 12.63 -13.48 -5.02
C LEU A 162 14.15 -13.68 -5.02
N PRO A 163 14.99 -12.63 -5.01
CA PRO A 163 16.44 -12.78 -5.02
C PRO A 163 16.96 -13.49 -3.77
N VAL A 164 16.31 -13.27 -2.62
CA VAL A 164 16.70 -13.91 -1.35
C VAL A 164 16.23 -15.36 -1.30
N ALA A 165 15.07 -15.66 -1.91
CA ALA A 165 14.48 -16.99 -1.92
C ALA A 165 15.19 -17.95 -2.91
N ILE A 166 15.54 -17.48 -4.12
CA ILE A 166 16.12 -18.33 -5.18
C ILE A 166 17.65 -18.40 -5.07
N ALA A 167 18.32 -17.31 -4.69
CA ALA A 167 19.77 -17.24 -4.81
C ALA A 167 20.54 -17.93 -3.66
N GLY A 168 19.84 -18.45 -2.66
CA GLY A 168 20.46 -18.97 -1.44
C GLY A 168 21.20 -17.88 -0.66
N ALA A 169 21.47 -18.12 0.61
CA ALA A 169 22.20 -17.16 1.46
C ALA A 169 23.65 -16.89 1.01
N GLU A 170 24.12 -17.51 -0.07
CA GLU A 170 25.52 -17.49 -0.55
C GLU A 170 25.93 -16.18 -1.25
N LEU A 171 24.96 -15.36 -1.68
CA LEU A 171 25.23 -14.03 -2.28
C LEU A 171 25.10 -12.87 -1.29
N VAL A 172 24.97 -13.13 0.02
CA VAL A 172 24.88 -12.09 1.03
C VAL A 172 26.28 -11.50 1.27
N PRO A 173 26.55 -10.23 0.88
CA PRO A 173 27.80 -9.56 1.18
C PRO A 173 28.06 -9.53 2.69
N HIS A 174 29.33 -9.58 3.09
CA HIS A 174 29.74 -9.53 4.51
C HIS A 174 29.22 -8.29 5.26
N SER A 175 28.77 -7.26 4.54
CA SER A 175 28.08 -6.10 5.09
C SER A 175 26.56 -6.14 4.77
N PRO A 176 25.69 -6.17 5.79
CA PRO A 176 24.23 -6.14 5.61
C PRO A 176 23.72 -4.89 4.85
N LEU A 177 24.49 -3.80 4.87
CA LEU A 177 24.17 -2.54 4.22
C LEU A 177 24.46 -2.52 2.71
N GLU A 178 25.51 -3.20 2.24
CA GLU A 178 25.73 -3.33 0.79
C GLU A 178 24.74 -4.27 0.15
N ALA A 179 24.36 -5.33 0.87
CA ALA A 179 23.28 -6.23 0.48
C ALA A 179 21.99 -5.44 0.21
N SER A 180 21.54 -4.66 1.19
CA SER A 180 20.30 -3.88 1.08
C SER A 180 20.36 -2.80 0.00
N ARG A 181 21.50 -2.09 -0.14
CA ARG A 181 21.69 -1.09 -1.20
C ARG A 181 21.68 -1.68 -2.60
N ARG A 182 22.23 -2.88 -2.79
CA ARG A 182 22.18 -3.58 -4.10
C ARG A 182 20.75 -4.04 -4.39
N LEU A 183 20.05 -4.56 -3.39
CA LEU A 183 18.68 -5.04 -3.51
C LEU A 183 17.71 -3.90 -3.83
N VAL A 184 17.80 -2.76 -3.14
CA VAL A 184 16.99 -1.56 -3.42
C VAL A 184 17.28 -0.98 -4.82
N ARG A 185 18.56 -0.94 -5.23
CA ARG A 185 18.91 -0.47 -6.59
C ARG A 185 18.42 -1.43 -7.68
N GLY A 186 18.54 -2.74 -7.44
CA GLY A 186 18.02 -3.77 -8.32
C GLY A 186 16.51 -3.66 -8.49
N LEU A 187 15.78 -3.58 -7.37
CA LEU A 187 14.35 -3.30 -7.31
C LEU A 187 13.99 -2.08 -8.15
N TRP A 188 14.60 -0.93 -7.86
CA TRP A 188 14.34 0.33 -8.56
C TRP A 188 14.59 0.22 -10.07
N SER A 189 15.69 -0.42 -10.47
CA SER A 189 16.02 -0.63 -11.89
C SER A 189 15.04 -1.58 -12.59
N GLY A 190 14.48 -2.56 -11.87
CA GLY A 190 13.47 -3.47 -12.37
C GLY A 190 12.13 -2.75 -12.57
N THR A 191 11.70 -2.01 -11.54
CA THR A 191 10.48 -1.19 -11.59
C THR A 191 10.52 -0.22 -12.75
N ARG A 192 11.61 0.54 -12.91
CA ARG A 192 11.77 1.50 -14.01
C ARG A 192 11.64 0.84 -15.39
N ARG A 193 12.19 -0.36 -15.56
CA ARG A 193 12.06 -1.12 -16.82
C ARG A 193 10.63 -1.58 -17.09
N ILE A 194 9.90 -2.01 -16.06
CA ILE A 194 8.51 -2.48 -16.19
C ILE A 194 7.55 -1.32 -16.49
N PHE A 195 7.75 -0.18 -15.84
CA PHE A 195 6.86 0.99 -15.96
C PHE A 195 7.34 2.02 -17.01
N GLY A 196 8.45 1.77 -17.70
CA GLY A 196 8.99 2.67 -18.73
C GLY A 196 9.50 4.02 -18.19
N LEU A 197 9.94 4.08 -16.93
CA LEU A 197 10.40 5.28 -16.21
C LEU A 197 11.90 5.51 -16.27
#